data_AF-Q08Y18-F1
#
_entry.id   AF-Q08Y18-F1
#
_cell.length_a   1.000
_cell.length_b   1.000
_cell.length_c   1.000
_cell.angle_alpha   90.00
_cell.angle_beta   90.00
_cell.angle_gamma   90.00
#
_symmetry.space_group_name_H-M   'P 1'
#
loop_
_entity.id
_entity.type
_entity.pdbx_description
1 polymer ?
#
loop_
_entity_poly.entity_id
_entity_poly.type
_entity_poly.pdbx_seq_one_letter_code
_entity_poly.pdbx_strand_id
1 'polypeptide(L)'
;MSTLRFPAWMGLLGLTTLLGVTACGGSEDPGPGDGNGEQENPDPDPGISPPANPFADRVVSFQPGAAAGFGQDVFPGVVLGPPRGEGSSAGSLDVLSLGNQGVIVLEFTDIAVVDGPGVDLIVFENAFTRFPETGVVAVSDDGVTWREFPCDAANRAGGFPGCAGVKPVFSHPDNGISPTDPAVAGGDGFDLATLGVSRARFVRIRDSGANGYSGTSGGFDLDAVAVVNGVNLLGTSP
;
A
#
# COMPACT_ATOMS: atom_id res chain seq x y z
N MET A 1 0.14 30.71 44.08
CA MET A 1 0.15 31.58 42.89
C MET A 1 -0.42 30.74 41.74
N SER A 2 -1.75 30.66 41.65
CA SER A 2 -2.64 31.42 40.75
C SER A 2 -3.06 30.51 39.59
N THR A 3 -4.09 29.67 39.76
CA THR A 3 -5.52 29.87 39.45
C THR A 3 -5.88 29.70 37.97
N LEU A 4 -6.61 28.62 37.68
CA LEU A 4 -7.48 28.43 36.50
C LEU A 4 -8.38 29.64 36.26
N ARG A 5 -8.67 29.96 34.99
CA ARG A 5 -9.93 30.59 34.56
C ARG A 5 -10.29 30.20 33.11
N PHE A 6 -11.50 29.66 32.93
CA PHE A 6 -12.30 29.73 31.70
C PHE A 6 -12.76 31.18 31.44
N PRO A 7 -13.23 31.49 30.22
CA PRO A 7 -14.65 31.82 30.12
C PRO A 7 -15.35 31.28 28.86
N ALA A 8 -16.59 30.83 29.07
CA ALA A 8 -17.66 30.86 28.07
C ALA A 8 -18.27 32.27 28.04
N TRP A 9 -18.76 32.73 26.88
CA TRP A 9 -19.81 33.76 26.80
C TRP A 9 -20.73 33.54 25.59
N MET A 10 -22.03 33.55 25.89
CA MET A 10 -23.21 33.55 25.01
C MET A 10 -23.57 34.99 24.59
N GLY A 11 -24.28 35.13 23.47
CA GLY A 11 -25.07 36.32 23.08
C GLY A 11 -25.40 36.27 21.58
N LEU A 12 -26.50 35.67 21.14
CA LEU A 12 -27.91 36.11 21.09
C LEU A 12 -28.25 37.09 19.94
N LEU A 13 -29.34 36.72 19.26
CA LEU A 13 -29.98 37.24 18.05
C LEU A 13 -30.29 38.76 18.00
N GLY A 14 -30.43 39.27 16.78
CA GLY A 14 -31.16 40.51 16.46
C GLY A 14 -31.48 40.67 14.97
N LEU A 15 -32.76 40.45 14.62
CA LEU A 15 -33.47 40.74 13.36
C LEU A 15 -33.70 42.28 13.26
N THR A 16 -33.76 43.01 12.12
CA THR A 16 -34.84 43.09 11.09
C THR A 16 -34.61 44.30 10.13
N THR A 17 -34.99 44.16 8.84
CA THR A 17 -35.69 45.10 7.89
C THR A 17 -35.13 46.50 7.54
N LEU A 18 -35.40 47.18 6.41
CA LEU A 18 -35.87 46.95 5.00
C LEU A 18 -35.99 48.38 4.37
N LEU A 19 -35.69 48.60 3.08
CA LEU A 19 -36.19 49.71 2.21
C LEU A 19 -35.84 49.36 0.75
N GLY A 20 -36.79 48.97 -0.13
CA GLY A 20 -37.58 49.84 -1.04
C GLY A 20 -36.75 50.19 -2.30
N VAL A 21 -37.14 49.96 -3.57
CA VAL A 21 -38.30 50.51 -4.30
C VAL A 21 -38.64 49.71 -5.59
N THR A 22 -39.91 49.35 -5.72
CA THR A 22 -40.88 49.30 -6.86
C THR A 22 -40.41 49.38 -8.34
N ALA A 23 -40.89 48.46 -9.21
CA ALA A 23 -41.99 48.71 -10.17
C ALA A 23 -42.26 47.59 -11.23
N CYS A 24 -43.55 47.21 -11.34
CA CYS A 24 -44.37 46.71 -12.47
C CYS A 24 -43.84 45.53 -13.34
N GLY A 25 -44.58 44.46 -13.63
CA GLY A 25 -45.97 44.07 -13.39
C GLY A 25 -46.28 42.79 -14.20
N GLY A 26 -47.37 42.10 -13.88
CA GLY A 26 -47.89 40.96 -14.66
C GLY A 26 -48.18 39.75 -13.79
N SER A 27 -49.46 39.55 -13.49
CA SER A 27 -50.00 38.38 -12.79
C SER A 27 -50.46 37.35 -13.81
N GLU A 28 -49.96 36.12 -13.73
CA GLU A 28 -50.61 34.88 -14.19
C GLU A 28 -50.02 33.69 -13.41
N ASP A 29 -50.90 32.98 -12.73
CA ASP A 29 -50.66 31.77 -11.93
C ASP A 29 -50.48 30.55 -12.86
N PRO A 30 -49.50 29.67 -12.58
CA PRO A 30 -49.89 28.27 -12.44
C PRO A 30 -49.14 27.55 -11.30
N GLY A 31 -49.91 27.04 -10.34
CA GLY A 31 -49.88 25.66 -9.78
C GLY A 31 -48.55 25.04 -9.29
N PRO A 32 -48.55 24.30 -8.16
CA PRO A 32 -47.33 23.74 -7.58
C PRO A 32 -46.87 22.49 -8.36
N GLY A 33 -45.66 22.55 -8.91
CA GLY A 33 -44.93 21.36 -9.35
C GLY A 33 -43.92 20.98 -8.28
N ASP A 34 -44.18 19.88 -7.57
CA ASP A 34 -43.28 19.32 -6.58
C ASP A 34 -41.91 19.00 -7.20
N GLY A 35 -40.86 19.59 -6.64
CA GLY A 35 -39.49 19.40 -7.06
C GLY A 35 -38.94 18.07 -6.56
N ASN A 36 -38.70 17.15 -7.50
CA ASN A 36 -37.77 16.03 -7.33
C ASN A 36 -36.76 16.09 -8.49
N GLY A 37 -35.77 16.97 -8.35
CA GLY A 37 -34.57 16.93 -9.18
C GLY A 37 -33.54 16.03 -8.51
N GLU A 38 -33.61 14.73 -8.76
CA GLU A 38 -32.48 13.84 -8.51
C GLU A 38 -31.34 14.30 -9.42
N GLN A 39 -30.24 14.77 -8.83
CA GLN A 39 -28.99 14.92 -9.55
C GLN A 39 -28.54 13.51 -9.95
N GLU A 40 -28.78 13.14 -11.20
CA GLU A 40 -28.10 12.00 -11.83
C GLU A 40 -26.60 12.26 -11.77
N ASN A 41 -25.93 11.62 -10.81
CA ASN A 41 -24.49 11.41 -10.92
C ASN A 41 -24.30 10.51 -12.16
N PRO A 42 -23.48 10.90 -13.14
CA PRO A 42 -23.25 10.05 -14.29
C PRO A 42 -22.64 8.74 -13.80
N ASP A 43 -23.27 7.61 -14.17
CA ASP A 43 -22.74 6.28 -13.91
C ASP A 43 -21.29 6.19 -14.42
N PRO A 44 -20.39 5.52 -13.68
CA PRO A 44 -19.03 5.30 -14.16
C PRO A 44 -19.09 4.52 -15.48
N ASP A 45 -18.42 5.06 -16.50
CA ASP A 45 -18.29 4.44 -17.83
C ASP A 45 -17.82 2.97 -17.67
N PRO A 46 -18.63 1.97 -18.05
CA PRO A 46 -18.33 0.56 -17.81
C PRO A 46 -17.17 0.01 -18.65
N GLY A 47 -16.47 0.86 -19.43
CA GLY A 47 -15.45 0.45 -20.39
C GLY A 47 -13.99 0.75 -20.05
N ILE A 48 -13.68 1.56 -19.02
CA ILE A 48 -12.29 1.92 -18.70
C ILE A 48 -11.89 1.24 -17.39
N SER A 49 -11.20 0.10 -17.47
CA SER A 49 -10.45 -0.38 -16.31
C SER A 49 -9.39 0.68 -15.95
N PRO A 50 -9.21 1.01 -14.67
CA PRO A 50 -8.17 1.95 -14.27
C PRO A 50 -6.80 1.47 -14.80
N PRO A 51 -5.89 2.39 -15.13
CA PRO A 51 -4.54 2.02 -15.55
C PRO A 51 -3.90 1.12 -14.50
N ALA A 52 -3.22 0.06 -14.94
CA ALA A 52 -2.53 -0.83 -14.01
C ALA A 52 -1.53 -0.02 -13.17
N ASN A 53 -1.55 -0.28 -11.87
CA ASN A 53 -0.60 0.30 -10.93
C ASN A 53 0.51 -0.74 -10.64
N PRO A 54 1.67 -0.35 -10.13
CA PRO A 54 2.77 -1.29 -9.95
C PRO A 54 2.62 -2.16 -8.69
N PHE A 55 1.56 -2.03 -7.89
CA PHE A 55 1.43 -2.70 -6.59
C PHE A 55 0.59 -3.97 -6.68
N ALA A 56 0.70 -4.82 -5.64
CA ALA A 56 -0.12 -6.01 -5.55
C ALA A 56 -1.62 -5.63 -5.44
N ASP A 57 -2.47 -6.36 -6.15
CA ASP A 57 -3.92 -6.09 -6.17
C ASP A 57 -4.70 -6.94 -5.19
N ARG A 58 -4.15 -8.12 -4.84
CA ARG A 58 -4.88 -9.13 -4.07
C ARG A 58 -3.98 -9.90 -3.12
N VAL A 59 -4.46 -10.09 -1.90
CA VAL A 59 -3.91 -11.11 -1.00
C VAL A 59 -4.59 -12.44 -1.30
N VAL A 60 -3.84 -13.42 -1.78
CA VAL A 60 -4.33 -14.78 -2.08
C VAL A 60 -4.46 -15.59 -0.80
N SER A 61 -3.50 -15.47 0.12
CA SER A 61 -3.54 -16.12 1.44
C SER A 61 -2.61 -15.42 2.42
N PHE A 62 -2.98 -15.42 3.69
CA PHE A 62 -2.11 -15.04 4.80
C PHE A 62 -2.20 -16.08 5.92
N GLN A 63 -1.06 -16.59 6.33
CA GLN A 63 -0.88 -17.55 7.41
C GLN A 63 0.03 -16.89 8.46
N PRO A 64 -0.55 -16.23 9.47
CA PRO A 64 0.25 -15.54 10.49
C PRO A 64 1.06 -16.53 11.30
N GLY A 65 2.31 -16.18 11.56
CA GLY A 65 3.20 -16.86 12.49
C GLY A 65 2.91 -16.46 13.94
N ALA A 66 3.61 -17.11 14.87
CA ALA A 66 3.56 -16.68 16.27
C ALA A 66 4.09 -15.24 16.40
N ALA A 67 3.49 -14.45 17.30
CA ALA A 67 3.79 -13.01 17.48
C ALA A 67 3.43 -12.09 16.28
N ALA A 68 2.66 -12.57 15.31
CA ALA A 68 1.95 -11.70 14.37
C ALA A 68 0.79 -10.95 15.06
N GLY A 69 0.25 -9.93 14.41
CA GLY A 69 -0.99 -9.26 14.83
C GLY A 69 -1.08 -7.76 14.52
N PHE A 70 0.05 -7.07 14.45
CA PHE A 70 0.10 -5.67 14.04
C PHE A 70 -0.33 -5.54 12.57
N GLY A 71 -1.14 -4.51 12.27
CA GLY A 71 -1.69 -4.25 10.94
C GLY A 71 -2.87 -5.14 10.52
N GLN A 72 -3.26 -6.15 11.31
CA GLN A 72 -4.37 -7.04 10.94
C GLN A 72 -5.75 -6.36 10.97
N ASP A 73 -5.91 -5.27 11.71
CA ASP A 73 -7.15 -4.48 11.80
C ASP A 73 -7.46 -3.69 10.52
N VAL A 74 -6.43 -3.41 9.71
CA VAL A 74 -6.52 -2.72 8.41
C VAL A 74 -6.20 -3.63 7.21
N PHE A 75 -5.94 -4.91 7.46
CA PHE A 75 -5.73 -5.93 6.43
C PHE A 75 -7.02 -6.21 5.64
N PRO A 76 -6.96 -6.40 4.30
CA PRO A 76 -5.76 -6.53 3.48
C PRO A 76 -5.19 -5.21 2.92
N GLY A 77 -5.86 -4.07 3.14
CA GLY A 77 -5.51 -2.81 2.47
C GLY A 77 -4.08 -2.34 2.72
N VAL A 78 -3.55 -2.62 3.92
CA VAL A 78 -2.19 -2.25 4.35
C VAL A 78 -1.05 -2.82 3.50
N VAL A 79 -1.30 -3.84 2.66
CA VAL A 79 -0.25 -4.46 1.80
C VAL A 79 -0.49 -4.34 0.30
N LEU A 80 -1.54 -3.62 -0.13
CA LEU A 80 -1.99 -3.56 -1.53
C LEU A 80 -1.81 -2.17 -2.16
N GLY A 81 -0.90 -1.36 -1.62
CA GLY A 81 -0.72 0.02 -2.01
C GLY A 81 0.75 0.43 -2.16
N PRO A 82 1.00 1.74 -2.37
CA PRO A 82 2.36 2.26 -2.34
C PRO A 82 2.99 2.08 -0.95
N PRO A 83 4.32 1.87 -0.88
CA PRO A 83 5.01 1.86 0.40
C PRO A 83 4.88 3.19 1.12
N ARG A 84 4.89 3.16 2.45
CA ARG A 84 4.89 4.34 3.33
C ARG A 84 6.13 4.39 4.20
N GLY A 85 7.30 4.44 3.58
CA GLY A 85 8.57 4.52 4.29
C GLY A 85 8.80 5.84 5.03
N GLU A 86 9.49 5.76 6.17
CA GLU A 86 9.93 6.90 6.99
C GLU A 86 11.46 7.14 6.90
N GLY A 87 12.10 6.52 5.90
CA GLY A 87 13.52 6.65 5.62
C GLY A 87 14.42 5.85 6.57
N SER A 88 15.65 6.32 6.76
CA SER A 88 16.67 5.53 7.47
C SER A 88 16.55 5.54 8.99
N SER A 89 15.77 6.47 9.57
CA SER A 89 15.80 6.76 11.01
C SER A 89 14.59 6.24 11.77
N ALA A 90 13.52 5.87 11.08
CA ALA A 90 12.28 5.36 11.67
C ALA A 90 11.61 4.39 10.69
N GLY A 91 10.78 3.50 11.24
CA GLY A 91 9.82 2.71 10.48
C GLY A 91 8.45 3.38 10.47
N SER A 92 7.65 2.99 9.48
CA SER A 92 6.22 3.24 9.37
C SER A 92 5.39 2.43 10.36
N LEU A 93 4.11 2.79 10.46
CA LEU A 93 3.08 1.98 11.11
C LEU A 93 2.08 1.37 10.11
N ASP A 94 2.24 1.64 8.82
CA ASP A 94 1.41 1.09 7.74
C ASP A 94 1.97 -0.25 7.28
N VAL A 95 2.00 -1.24 8.19
CA VAL A 95 2.67 -2.52 7.97
C VAL A 95 1.90 -3.69 8.55
N LEU A 96 2.10 -4.87 7.98
CA LEU A 96 1.56 -6.15 8.44
C LEU A 96 2.68 -7.04 8.97
N SER A 97 2.74 -7.25 10.28
CA SER A 97 3.69 -8.19 10.87
C SER A 97 3.31 -9.63 10.56
N LEU A 98 4.21 -10.36 9.91
CA LEU A 98 3.97 -11.74 9.52
C LEU A 98 4.07 -12.71 10.73
N GLY A 99 4.84 -12.39 11.76
CA GLY A 99 5.15 -13.32 12.85
C GLY A 99 6.18 -14.37 12.44
N ASN A 100 6.64 -15.15 13.43
CA ASN A 100 7.65 -16.18 13.23
C ASN A 100 7.21 -17.20 12.17
N GLN A 101 7.95 -17.24 11.06
CA GLN A 101 7.66 -18.06 9.88
C GLN A 101 6.26 -17.86 9.28
N GLY A 102 5.63 -16.71 9.54
CA GLY A 102 4.40 -16.34 8.86
C GLY A 102 4.59 -16.19 7.36
N VAL A 103 3.54 -16.47 6.60
CA VAL A 103 3.57 -16.50 5.14
C VAL A 103 2.40 -15.70 4.57
N ILE A 104 2.69 -14.82 3.61
CA ILE A 104 1.70 -14.14 2.79
C ILE A 104 1.94 -14.42 1.31
N VAL A 105 0.85 -14.53 0.55
CA VAL A 105 0.88 -14.63 -0.91
C VAL A 105 0.06 -13.49 -1.49
N LEU A 106 0.70 -12.72 -2.36
CA LEU A 106 0.13 -11.60 -3.09
C LEU A 106 0.03 -11.95 -4.59
N GLU A 107 -0.90 -11.30 -5.28
CA GLU A 107 -1.08 -11.41 -6.73
C GLU A 107 -1.19 -10.03 -7.38
N PHE A 108 -0.55 -9.91 -8.54
CA PHE A 108 -0.77 -8.88 -9.54
C PHE A 108 -1.77 -9.39 -10.59
N THR A 109 -2.91 -8.72 -10.66
CA THR A 109 -4.06 -9.10 -11.50
C THR A 109 -4.11 -8.34 -12.80
N ASP A 110 -3.60 -7.10 -12.83
CA ASP A 110 -3.60 -6.22 -14.00
C ASP A 110 -2.20 -6.00 -14.63
N ILE A 111 -1.13 -6.36 -13.91
CA ILE A 111 0.27 -6.35 -14.34
C ILE A 111 0.94 -7.69 -14.06
N ALA A 112 1.98 -8.04 -14.82
CA ALA A 112 2.89 -9.13 -14.48
C ALA A 112 4.32 -8.62 -14.44
N VAL A 113 5.11 -9.10 -13.47
CA VAL A 113 6.56 -8.89 -13.40
C VAL A 113 7.20 -9.64 -14.56
N VAL A 114 8.08 -9.00 -15.32
CA VAL A 114 8.85 -9.63 -16.41
C VAL A 114 10.33 -9.49 -16.15
N ASP A 115 11.11 -10.47 -16.62
CA ASP A 115 12.58 -10.43 -16.57
C ASP A 115 13.09 -9.33 -17.50
N GLY A 116 13.47 -8.21 -16.89
CA GLY A 116 14.04 -7.05 -17.55
C GLY A 116 15.48 -6.79 -17.07
N PRO A 117 16.09 -5.67 -17.47
CA PRO A 117 17.42 -5.32 -16.97
C PRO A 117 17.39 -5.06 -15.45
N GLY A 118 18.07 -5.91 -14.68
CA GLY A 118 18.32 -5.70 -13.26
C GLY A 118 17.11 -6.01 -12.39
N VAL A 119 16.83 -5.16 -11.39
CA VAL A 119 15.72 -5.40 -10.46
C VAL A 119 14.38 -5.32 -11.19
N ASP A 120 13.54 -6.35 -11.04
CA ASP A 120 12.21 -6.43 -11.64
C ASP A 120 11.09 -6.22 -10.62
N LEU A 121 11.38 -6.46 -9.34
CA LEU A 121 10.43 -6.43 -8.23
C LEU A 121 11.12 -5.83 -7.00
N ILE A 122 10.43 -4.99 -6.24
CA ILE A 122 10.90 -4.50 -4.94
C ILE A 122 9.91 -4.95 -3.86
N VAL A 123 10.45 -5.46 -2.75
CA VAL A 123 9.69 -5.75 -1.53
C VAL A 123 10.03 -4.70 -0.47
N PHE A 124 8.99 -4.08 0.07
CA PHE A 124 9.06 -3.10 1.14
C PHE A 124 8.58 -3.74 2.43
N GLU A 125 9.51 -3.88 3.36
CA GLU A 125 9.23 -4.25 4.74
C GLU A 125 8.99 -2.94 5.52
N ASN A 126 9.58 -2.80 6.69
CA ASN A 126 9.60 -1.59 7.48
C ASN A 126 11.02 -1.25 7.96
N ALA A 127 12.03 -1.76 7.26
CA ALA A 127 13.40 -1.70 7.75
C ALA A 127 13.86 -0.25 7.90
N PHE A 128 14.65 -0.02 8.92
CA PHE A 128 15.38 1.22 9.15
C PHE A 128 16.72 0.90 9.80
N THR A 129 17.55 1.92 10.04
CA THR A 129 18.94 1.72 10.48
C THR A 129 19.03 0.81 11.71
N ARG A 130 19.66 -0.37 11.53
CA ARG A 130 19.90 -1.44 12.55
C ARG A 130 18.69 -2.31 12.91
N PHE A 131 17.56 -2.17 12.22
CA PHE A 131 16.38 -2.99 12.41
C PHE A 131 16.00 -3.72 11.12
N PRO A 132 16.85 -4.65 10.64
CA PRO A 132 16.45 -5.55 9.56
C PRO A 132 15.62 -6.70 10.13
N GLU A 133 14.48 -6.98 9.51
CA GLU A 133 13.69 -8.18 9.76
C GLU A 133 13.53 -8.92 8.45
N THR A 134 14.27 -10.02 8.32
CA THR A 134 14.53 -10.68 7.05
C THR A 134 13.35 -11.52 6.58
N GLY A 135 13.05 -11.42 5.28
CA GLY A 135 12.01 -12.20 4.61
C GLY A 135 12.57 -12.98 3.42
N VAL A 136 12.06 -14.19 3.22
CA VAL A 136 12.36 -15.03 2.06
C VAL A 136 11.28 -14.81 1.00
N VAL A 137 11.70 -14.45 -0.21
CA VAL A 137 10.81 -14.15 -1.33
C VAL A 137 10.79 -15.30 -2.33
N ALA A 138 9.60 -15.69 -2.76
CA ALA A 138 9.40 -16.60 -3.87
C ALA A 138 8.40 -16.01 -4.87
N VAL A 139 8.54 -16.36 -6.13
CA VAL A 139 7.66 -15.92 -7.22
C VAL A 139 7.06 -17.10 -7.96
N SER A 140 5.91 -16.87 -8.58
CA SER A 140 5.21 -17.84 -9.40
C SER A 140 4.39 -17.14 -10.49
N ASP A 141 4.20 -17.79 -11.63
CA ASP A 141 3.31 -17.30 -12.69
C ASP A 141 1.90 -17.90 -12.60
N ASP A 142 1.79 -19.11 -12.06
CA ASP A 142 0.55 -19.92 -12.01
C ASP A 142 -0.03 -20.06 -10.59
N GLY A 143 0.69 -19.60 -9.56
CA GLY A 143 0.33 -19.73 -8.15
C GLY A 143 0.58 -21.13 -7.56
N VAL A 144 1.11 -22.06 -8.36
CA VAL A 144 1.31 -23.48 -8.01
C VAL A 144 2.80 -23.84 -8.03
N THR A 145 3.51 -23.43 -9.06
CA THR A 145 4.93 -23.66 -9.25
C THR A 145 5.71 -22.47 -8.76
N TRP A 146 6.45 -22.65 -7.67
CA TRP A 146 7.20 -21.58 -7.01
C TRP A 146 8.71 -21.66 -7.29
N ARG A 147 9.34 -20.50 -7.42
CA ARG A 147 10.81 -20.32 -7.44
C ARG A 147 11.18 -19.36 -6.34
N GLU A 148 12.05 -19.80 -5.43
CA GLU A 148 12.43 -19.05 -4.23
C GLU A 148 13.82 -18.43 -4.44
N PHE A 149 13.94 -17.14 -4.13
CA PHE A 149 15.22 -16.44 -4.13
C PHE A 149 16.13 -16.97 -3.03
N PRO A 150 17.43 -17.18 -3.30
CA PRO A 150 18.39 -17.46 -2.25
C PRO A 150 18.40 -16.31 -1.24
N CYS A 151 18.22 -16.63 0.05
CA CYS A 151 18.30 -15.66 1.15
C CYS A 151 19.15 -16.25 2.27
N ASP A 152 20.23 -15.55 2.64
CA ASP A 152 21.12 -15.93 3.73
C ASP A 152 20.81 -15.11 4.99
N ALA A 153 19.67 -15.42 5.61
CA ALA A 153 19.17 -14.71 6.80
C ALA A 153 20.07 -14.85 8.04
N ALA A 154 21.01 -15.80 8.05
CA ALA A 154 21.97 -15.96 9.13
C ALA A 154 23.20 -15.05 8.99
N ASN A 155 23.46 -14.51 7.79
CA ASN A 155 24.68 -13.78 7.48
C ASN A 155 24.55 -12.28 7.74
N ARG A 156 24.43 -11.93 9.03
CA ARG A 156 24.37 -10.53 9.48
C ARG A 156 25.62 -9.73 9.10
N ALA A 157 26.80 -10.36 9.11
CA ALA A 157 28.06 -9.69 8.75
C ALA A 157 28.12 -9.30 7.27
N GLY A 158 27.50 -10.11 6.40
CA GLY A 158 27.36 -9.85 4.97
C GLY A 158 26.11 -9.04 4.60
N GLY A 159 25.30 -8.61 5.58
CA GLY A 159 24.09 -7.84 5.34
C GLY A 159 22.94 -8.65 4.75
N PHE A 160 22.81 -9.93 5.11
CA PHE A 160 21.68 -10.79 4.72
C PHE A 160 21.44 -10.89 3.21
N PRO A 161 22.45 -11.29 2.42
CA PRO A 161 22.36 -11.26 0.97
C PRO A 161 21.15 -12.05 0.45
N GLY A 162 20.38 -11.41 -0.43
CA GLY A 162 19.22 -11.98 -1.11
C GLY A 162 17.93 -12.05 -0.28
N CYS A 163 17.94 -11.56 0.95
CA CYS A 163 16.73 -11.43 1.77
C CYS A 163 16.02 -10.09 1.52
N ALA A 164 14.71 -10.07 1.70
CA ALA A 164 13.96 -8.83 1.88
C ALA A 164 14.10 -8.33 3.32
N GLY A 165 13.74 -7.06 3.59
CA GLY A 165 13.67 -6.49 4.95
C GLY A 165 15.02 -6.08 5.51
N VAL A 166 15.94 -5.66 4.65
CA VAL A 166 17.30 -5.24 5.01
C VAL A 166 17.50 -3.75 4.77
N LYS A 167 17.00 -3.24 3.64
CA LYS A 167 17.23 -1.86 3.22
C LYS A 167 16.12 -0.94 3.71
N PRO A 168 16.46 0.27 4.20
CA PRO A 168 15.45 1.25 4.57
C PRO A 168 14.47 1.56 3.45
N VAL A 169 13.22 1.83 3.80
CA VAL A 169 12.18 2.24 2.86
C VAL A 169 12.14 3.77 2.80
N PHE A 170 12.36 4.33 1.61
CA PHE A 170 12.37 5.78 1.40
C PHE A 170 11.17 6.28 0.61
N SER A 171 10.56 5.46 -0.25
CA SER A 171 9.38 5.85 -0.99
C SER A 171 8.19 6.03 -0.04
N HIS A 172 7.49 7.15 -0.22
CA HIS A 172 6.26 7.49 0.48
C HIS A 172 5.38 8.29 -0.48
N PRO A 173 4.03 8.16 -0.46
CA PRO A 173 3.16 8.89 -1.39
C PRO A 173 3.37 10.41 -1.39
N ASP A 174 3.78 10.96 -0.25
CA ASP A 174 3.88 12.40 -0.02
C ASP A 174 5.28 13.00 -0.26
N ASN A 175 6.28 12.21 -0.68
CA ASN A 175 7.66 12.70 -0.79
C ASN A 175 8.25 12.71 -2.21
N GLY A 176 7.49 12.23 -3.21
CA GLY A 176 7.89 12.23 -4.62
C GLY A 176 8.98 11.23 -5.00
N ILE A 177 9.38 10.33 -4.09
CA ILE A 177 10.32 9.24 -4.39
C ILE A 177 9.53 8.09 -5.03
N SER A 178 9.89 7.75 -6.27
CA SER A 178 9.23 6.67 -7.01
C SER A 178 9.41 5.32 -6.29
N PRO A 179 8.34 4.54 -6.06
CA PRO A 179 8.45 3.19 -5.48
C PRO A 179 8.95 2.16 -6.49
N THR A 180 9.07 2.51 -7.77
CA THR A 180 9.55 1.60 -8.84
C THR A 180 10.95 1.94 -9.32
N ASP A 181 11.64 2.89 -8.69
CA ASP A 181 13.05 3.20 -8.99
C ASP A 181 13.97 2.54 -7.95
N PRO A 182 14.64 1.42 -8.30
CA PRO A 182 15.50 0.70 -7.37
C PRO A 182 16.67 1.52 -6.81
N ALA A 183 17.03 2.63 -7.45
CA ALA A 183 18.12 3.49 -7.01
C ALA A 183 17.74 4.38 -5.83
N VAL A 184 16.44 4.68 -5.64
CA VAL A 184 15.98 5.68 -4.65
C VAL A 184 14.82 5.20 -3.77
N ALA A 185 14.04 4.20 -4.19
CA ALA A 185 12.85 3.76 -3.47
C ALA A 185 13.15 3.23 -2.05
N GLY A 186 14.35 2.69 -1.86
CA GLY A 186 14.63 1.83 -0.72
C GLY A 186 14.06 0.43 -0.93
N GLY A 187 13.86 -0.30 0.17
CA GLY A 187 13.43 -1.70 0.11
C GLY A 187 14.43 -2.60 -0.64
N ASP A 188 14.07 -3.87 -0.77
CA ASP A 188 14.96 -4.89 -1.33
C ASP A 188 14.49 -5.33 -2.71
N GLY A 189 15.39 -5.20 -3.69
CA GLY A 189 15.13 -5.50 -5.09
C GLY A 189 15.47 -6.94 -5.47
N PHE A 190 14.65 -7.52 -6.34
CA PHE A 190 14.72 -8.89 -6.82
C PHE A 190 14.71 -8.91 -8.35
N ASP A 191 15.66 -9.64 -8.93
CA ASP A 191 15.88 -9.78 -10.38
C ASP A 191 15.50 -11.22 -10.79
N LEU A 192 14.49 -11.38 -11.64
CA LEU A 192 13.96 -12.67 -12.07
C LEU A 192 15.00 -13.54 -12.80
N ALA A 193 16.00 -12.94 -13.46
CA ALA A 193 17.09 -13.67 -14.10
C ALA A 193 17.88 -14.52 -13.09
N THR A 194 17.91 -14.12 -11.81
CA THR A 194 18.50 -14.91 -10.71
C THR A 194 17.87 -16.30 -10.59
N LEU A 195 16.58 -16.40 -10.91
CA LEU A 195 15.80 -17.64 -10.82
C LEU A 195 15.66 -18.36 -12.17
N GLY A 196 16.07 -17.72 -13.27
CA GLY A 196 15.84 -18.22 -14.63
C GLY A 196 14.36 -18.30 -15.00
N VAL A 197 13.53 -17.37 -14.49
CA VAL A 197 12.12 -17.24 -14.86
C VAL A 197 11.89 -15.96 -15.65
N SER A 198 11.03 -15.99 -16.66
CA SER A 198 10.78 -14.84 -17.52
C SER A 198 9.62 -13.95 -17.05
N ARG A 199 8.74 -14.47 -16.18
CA ARG A 199 7.53 -13.78 -15.72
C ARG A 199 7.07 -14.30 -14.37
N ALA A 200 6.43 -13.44 -13.59
CA ALA A 200 5.67 -13.80 -12.40
C ALA A 200 4.42 -12.94 -12.22
N ARG A 201 3.39 -13.51 -11.60
CA ARG A 201 2.15 -12.83 -11.19
C ARG A 201 1.89 -12.94 -9.69
N PHE A 202 2.54 -13.87 -9.03
CA PHE A 202 2.38 -14.12 -7.60
C PHE A 202 3.71 -13.93 -6.89
N VAL A 203 3.64 -13.33 -5.71
CA VAL A 203 4.77 -13.16 -4.80
C VAL A 203 4.40 -13.77 -3.47
N ARG A 204 5.24 -14.66 -2.96
CA ARG A 204 5.13 -15.24 -1.63
C ARG A 204 6.26 -14.70 -0.78
N ILE A 205 5.92 -14.15 0.38
CA ILE A 205 6.88 -13.67 1.36
C ILE A 205 6.69 -14.51 2.62
N ARG A 206 7.80 -15.04 3.13
CA ARG A 206 7.84 -15.80 4.38
C ARG A 206 8.84 -15.15 5.32
N ASP A 207 8.44 -14.88 6.56
CA ASP A 207 9.38 -14.50 7.62
C ASP A 207 10.50 -15.55 7.73
N SER A 208 11.76 -15.12 7.79
CA SER A 208 12.90 -16.04 7.70
C SER A 208 13.05 -17.00 8.89
N GLY A 209 12.42 -16.71 10.03
CA GLY A 209 12.66 -17.39 11.30
C GLY A 209 13.89 -16.87 12.06
N ALA A 210 14.60 -15.86 11.54
CA ALA A 210 15.83 -15.31 12.12
C ALA A 210 15.68 -13.90 12.70
N ASN A 211 14.43 -13.49 13.00
CA ASN A 211 14.09 -12.13 13.43
C ASN A 211 13.78 -12.03 14.93
N GLY A 212 13.41 -10.83 15.38
CA GLY A 212 12.90 -10.62 16.73
C GLY A 212 11.41 -10.94 16.81
N TYR A 213 10.97 -11.57 17.90
CA TYR A 213 9.56 -11.94 18.06
C TYR A 213 9.06 -11.49 19.43
N SER A 214 8.43 -10.31 19.47
CA SER A 214 7.90 -9.72 20.69
C SER A 214 6.49 -9.19 20.47
N GLY A 215 5.59 -9.44 21.42
CA GLY A 215 4.21 -8.96 21.37
C GLY A 215 3.47 -9.47 20.13
N THR A 216 2.87 -8.54 19.40
CA THR A 216 2.10 -8.79 18.15
C THR A 216 2.78 -8.23 16.91
N SER A 217 4.00 -7.69 17.05
CA SER A 217 4.76 -7.05 15.98
C SER A 217 6.08 -7.78 15.74
N GLY A 218 6.04 -9.11 15.75
CA GLY A 218 7.23 -9.93 15.56
C GLY A 218 7.47 -10.25 14.10
N GLY A 219 8.74 -10.27 13.70
CA GLY A 219 9.16 -10.73 12.39
C GLY A 219 8.98 -9.69 11.29
N PHE A 220 9.03 -10.16 10.04
CA PHE A 220 8.91 -9.31 8.86
C PHE A 220 7.60 -8.48 8.87
N ASP A 221 7.74 -7.16 8.82
CA ASP A 221 6.67 -6.17 8.78
C ASP A 221 6.44 -5.70 7.34
N LEU A 222 5.56 -6.37 6.60
CA LEU A 222 5.31 -6.07 5.19
C LEU A 222 4.53 -4.76 5.02
N ASP A 223 5.08 -3.82 4.25
CA ASP A 223 4.44 -2.57 3.81
C ASP A 223 3.86 -2.75 2.40
N ALA A 224 4.71 -3.07 1.42
CA ALA A 224 4.28 -3.13 0.02
C ALA A 224 5.16 -4.03 -0.85
N VAL A 225 4.68 -4.30 -2.07
CA VAL A 225 5.47 -4.92 -3.14
C VAL A 225 5.20 -4.13 -4.42
N ALA A 226 6.25 -3.74 -5.14
CA ALA A 226 6.12 -2.99 -6.39
C ALA A 226 6.85 -3.64 -7.57
N VAL A 227 6.21 -3.66 -8.74
CA VAL A 227 6.78 -4.08 -10.01
C VAL A 227 7.61 -2.94 -10.60
N VAL A 228 8.87 -3.26 -10.95
CA VAL A 228 9.80 -2.35 -11.65
C VAL A 228 9.76 -2.60 -13.15
N ASN A 229 9.96 -3.85 -13.56
CA ASN A 229 9.84 -4.27 -14.95
C ASN A 229 8.54 -5.08 -15.10
N GLY A 230 7.56 -4.52 -15.80
CA GLY A 230 6.23 -5.11 -15.90
C GLY A 230 5.61 -5.03 -17.29
N VAL A 231 4.66 -5.94 -17.54
CA VAL A 231 3.79 -5.94 -18.72
C VAL A 231 2.33 -5.89 -18.28
N ASN A 232 1.54 -5.02 -18.90
CA ASN A 232 0.10 -4.95 -18.66
C ASN A 232 -0.58 -6.26 -19.10
N LEU A 233 -1.44 -6.78 -18.23
CA LEU A 233 -2.33 -7.89 -18.51
C LEU A 233 -3.68 -7.41 -19.05
N LEU A 234 -4.03 -6.15 -18.77
CA LEU A 234 -5.20 -5.50 -19.37
C LEU A 234 -4.93 -5.24 -20.86
N GLY A 235 -5.62 -5.98 -21.73
CA GLY A 235 -5.56 -5.81 -23.19
C GLY A 235 -5.01 -7.00 -23.99
N THR A 236 -4.60 -8.09 -23.35
CA THR A 236 -4.38 -9.37 -24.04
C THR A 236 -5.66 -10.21 -23.97
N SER A 237 -6.63 -9.88 -24.81
CA SER A 237 -7.62 -10.88 -25.20
C SER A 237 -6.88 -12.06 -25.85
N PRO A 238 -7.20 -13.32 -25.51
CA PRO A 238 -6.61 -14.48 -26.20
C PRO A 238 -6.90 -14.47 -27.70
#